data_AF-A0A661IG16-F1
#
_entry.id   AF-A0A661IG16-F1
#
_cell.length_a   1.000
_cell.length_b   1.000
_cell.length_c   1.000
_cell.angle_alpha   90.00
_cell.angle_beta   90.00
_cell.angle_gamma   90.00
#
_symmetry.space_group_name_H-M   'P 1'
#
loop_
_entity.id
_entity.type
_entity.pdbx_description
1 polymer ?
#
loop_
_entity_poly.entity_id
_entity_poly.type
_entity_poly.pdbx_seq_one_letter_code
_entity_poly.pdbx_strand_id
1 'polypeptide(L)' 'MKLIFKKLLYLAVMLFIISLISFVAINLAPNSFFASGELNPNITEESIAQLKEIYGLDKPLYVQFFSWVRNITML' A
#
# COMPACT_ATOMS: atom_id res chain seq x y z
N MET A 1 -32.10 2.06 13.43
CA MET A 1 -30.70 1.52 13.47
C MET A 1 -30.26 0.79 12.20
N LYS A 2 -31.10 -0.06 11.54
CA LYS A 2 -30.75 -0.75 10.27
C LYS A 2 -30.24 0.18 9.15
N LEU A 3 -30.77 1.40 9.03
CA LEU A 3 -30.35 2.36 7.99
C LEU A 3 -28.92 2.87 8.20
N ILE A 4 -28.54 3.14 9.45
CA ILE A 4 -27.21 3.66 9.80
C ILE A 4 -26.15 2.58 9.53
N PHE A 5 -26.43 1.33 9.93
CA PHE A 5 -25.53 0.21 9.66
C PHE A 5 -25.33 -0.04 8.16
N LYS A 6 -26.40 0.01 7.36
CA LYS A 6 -26.28 -0.10 5.88
C LYS A 6 -25.43 1.01 5.28
N LYS A 7 -25.60 2.25 5.73
CA LYS A 7 -24.79 3.39 5.27
C LYS A 7 -23.33 3.23 5.68
N LEU A 8 -23.06 2.78 6.90
CA LEU A 8 -21.70 2.55 7.39
C LEU A 8 -21.00 1.43 6.59
N LEU A 9 -21.72 0.33 6.32
CA LEU A 9 -21.20 -0.75 5.49
C LEU A 9 -20.92 -0.28 4.05
N TYR A 10 -21.82 0.51 3.46
CA TYR A 10 -21.61 1.08 2.14
C TYR A 10 -20.35 1.96 2.09
N LEU A 11 -20.18 2.85 3.07
CA LEU A 11 -18.98 3.70 3.18
C LEU A 11 -17.71 2.86 3.37
N ALA A 12 -17.75 1.83 4.23
CA ALA A 12 -16.61 0.95 4.44
C ALA A 12 -16.22 0.20 3.15
N VAL A 13 -17.20 -0.34 2.42
CA VAL A 13 -16.94 -1.02 1.14
C VAL A 13 -16.42 -0.04 0.08
N MET A 14 -16.98 1.16 0.00
CA MET A 14 -16.52 2.18 -0.95
C MET A 14 -15.08 2.58 -0.68
N LEU A 15 -14.73 2.86 0.58
CA LEU A 15 -13.35 3.18 0.99
C LEU A 15 -12.40 2.00 0.75
N PHE A 16 -12.86 0.77 1.00
CA PHE A 16 -12.08 -0.44 0.71
C PHE A 16 -11.74 -0.57 -0.78
N ILE A 17 -12.73 -0.38 -1.67
CA ILE A 17 -12.53 -0.44 -3.12
C ILE A 17 -11.58 0.66 -3.58
N ILE A 18 -11.77 1.90 -3.11
CA ILE A 18 -10.88 3.01 -3.46
C ILE A 18 -9.45 2.70 -3.00
N SER A 19 -9.26 2.24 -1.76
CA SER A 19 -7.96 1.84 -1.23
C SER A 19 -7.29 0.74 -2.07
N LEU A 20 -8.06 -0.28 -2.47
CA LEU A 20 -7.56 -1.37 -3.31
C LEU A 20 -7.12 -0.87 -4.69
N ILE A 21 -7.92 -0.03 -5.34
CA ILE A 21 -7.57 0.57 -6.63
C ILE A 21 -6.30 1.43 -6.50
N SER A 22 -6.22 2.28 -5.48
CA SER A 22 -5.03 3.09 -5.22
C SER A 22 -3.79 2.23 -4.97
N PHE A 23 -3.91 1.17 -4.18
CA PHE A 23 -2.81 0.24 -3.92
C PHE A 23 -2.30 -0.41 -5.21
N VAL A 24 -3.20 -0.93 -6.04
CA VAL A 24 -2.82 -1.53 -7.33
C VAL A 24 -2.21 -0.49 -8.27
N ALA A 25 -2.78 0.71 -8.36
CA ALA A 25 -2.26 1.78 -9.20
C ALA A 25 -0.83 2.20 -8.81
N ILE A 26 -0.53 2.27 -7.51
CA ILE A 26 0.82 2.59 -7.01
C ILE A 26 1.82 1.47 -7.30
N ASN A 27 1.40 0.20 -7.15
CA ASN A 27 2.24 -0.96 -7.46
C ASN A 27 2.53 -1.11 -8.95
N LEU A 28 1.61 -0.67 -9.82
CA LEU A 28 1.79 -0.67 -11.27
C LEU A 28 2.53 0.57 -11.78
N ALA A 29 2.70 1.61 -10.96
CA ALA A 29 3.35 2.83 -11.38
C ALA A 29 4.87 2.60 -11.56
N PRO A 30 5.44 2.91 -12.75
CA PRO A 30 6.83 2.60 -13.09
C PRO A 30 7.88 3.37 -12.28
N ASN A 31 7.47 4.39 -11.50
CA ASN A 31 8.37 5.31 -10.76
C ASN A 31 7.97 5.49 -9.27
N SER A 32 7.06 4.69 -8.70
CA SER A 32 6.71 4.80 -7.25
C SER A 32 7.92 4.45 -6.37
N PHE A 33 7.99 4.72 -5.06
CA PHE A 33 9.16 4.36 -4.21
C PHE A 33 9.44 2.84 -4.17
N PHE A 34 8.45 2.03 -4.58
CA PHE A 34 8.57 0.61 -4.94
C PHE A 34 9.39 0.37 -6.23
N ALA A 35 9.67 1.43 -6.99
CA ALA A 35 10.34 1.53 -8.29
C ALA A 35 11.37 2.70 -8.41
N SER A 36 11.38 3.73 -7.54
CA SER A 36 12.29 4.90 -7.61
C SER A 36 13.55 4.76 -6.77
N GLY A 37 13.62 3.80 -5.83
CA GLY A 37 14.87 3.48 -5.13
C GLY A 37 15.95 2.97 -6.09
N GLU A 38 15.53 2.32 -7.18
CA GLU A 38 16.42 1.76 -8.21
C GLU A 38 16.93 2.81 -9.22
N LEU A 39 16.30 3.99 -9.27
CA LEU A 39 16.66 5.07 -10.19
C LEU A 39 17.68 6.06 -9.62
N ASN A 40 18.07 5.92 -8.34
CA ASN A 40 19.15 6.72 -7.77
C ASN A 40 20.49 5.99 -7.99
N PRO A 41 21.36 6.47 -8.90
CA PRO A 41 22.64 5.82 -9.19
C PRO A 41 23.64 5.84 -8.01
N ASN A 42 23.31 6.54 -6.92
CA ASN A 42 24.11 6.57 -5.68
C ASN A 42 23.66 5.54 -4.65
N ILE A 43 22.57 4.80 -4.89
CA ILE A 43 22.09 3.75 -3.99
C ILE A 43 22.71 2.42 -4.40
N THR A 44 23.33 1.71 -3.43
CA THR A 44 23.83 0.35 -3.64
C THR A 44 22.69 -0.66 -3.63
N GLU A 45 22.83 -1.77 -4.35
CA GLU A 45 21.85 -2.87 -4.35
C GLU A 45 21.55 -3.40 -2.93
N GLU A 46 22.57 -3.43 -2.07
CA GLU A 46 22.44 -3.79 -0.66
C GLU A 46 21.51 -2.83 0.10
N SER A 47 21.64 -1.52 -0.15
CA SER A 47 20.77 -0.51 0.44
C SER A 47 19.33 -0.68 -0.05
N ILE A 48 19.12 -1.06 -1.32
CA ILE A 48 17.78 -1.36 -1.87
C ILE A 48 17.17 -2.56 -1.16
N ALA A 49 17.93 -3.64 -0.96
CA ALA A 49 17.45 -4.83 -0.27
C ALA A 49 17.05 -4.52 1.19
N GLN A 50 17.88 -3.76 1.91
CA GLN A 50 17.57 -3.31 3.27
C GLN A 50 16.31 -2.44 3.31
N LEU A 51 16.15 -1.52 2.36
CA LEU A 51 14.94 -0.71 2.27
C LEU A 51 13.70 -1.56 1.97
N LYS A 52 13.80 -2.53 1.05
CA LYS A 52 12.71 -3.47 0.75
C LYS A 52 12.27 -4.23 2.00
N GLU A 53 13.21 -4.69 2.81
CA GLU A 53 12.92 -5.37 4.09
C GLU A 53 12.28 -4.45 5.12
N ILE A 54 12.85 -3.24 5.32
CA ILE A 54 12.35 -2.25 6.30
C ILE A 54 10.90 -1.85 5.99
N TYR A 55 10.60 -1.60 4.71
CA TYR A 55 9.26 -1.22 4.26
C TYR A 55 8.34 -2.43 4.05
N GLY A 56 8.83 -3.66 4.16
CA GLY A 56 8.07 -4.89 3.97
C GLY A 56 7.64 -5.13 2.52
N LEU A 57 8.38 -4.58 1.55
CA LEU A 57 8.12 -4.71 0.12
C LEU A 57 8.54 -6.08 -0.44
N ASP A 58 9.32 -6.81 0.34
CA ASP A 58 9.70 -8.21 0.12
C ASP A 58 8.54 -9.20 0.41
N LYS A 59 7.49 -8.74 1.11
CA LYS A 59 6.37 -9.59 1.53
C LYS A 59 5.34 -9.79 0.42
N PRO A 60 4.49 -10.82 0.50
CA PRO A 60 3.39 -10.99 -0.47
C PRO A 60 2.44 -9.78 -0.51
N LEU A 61 1.89 -9.48 -1.70
CA LEU A 61 1.03 -8.30 -1.92
C LEU A 61 -0.15 -8.18 -0.95
N TYR A 62 -0.75 -9.30 -0.52
CA TYR A 62 -1.83 -9.25 0.46
C TYR A 62 -1.35 -8.74 1.83
N VAL A 63 -0.13 -9.10 2.26
CA VAL A 63 0.49 -8.62 3.50
C VAL A 63 0.77 -7.12 3.40
N GLN A 64 1.32 -6.69 2.26
CA GLN A 64 1.57 -5.27 1.99
C GLN A 64 0.27 -4.45 2.00
N PHE A 65 -0.81 -4.97 1.41
CA PHE A 65 -2.11 -4.32 1.41
C PHE A 65 -2.71 -4.18 2.81
N PHE A 66 -2.66 -5.23 3.65
CA PHE A 66 -3.14 -5.12 5.03
C PHE A 66 -2.29 -4.15 5.86
N SER A 67 -0.96 -4.14 5.66
CA SER A 67 -0.07 -3.16 6.30
C SER A 67 -0.41 -1.74 5.87
N TRP A 68 -0.67 -1.52 4.58
CA TRP A 68 -1.11 -0.24 4.01
C TRP A 68 -2.43 0.24 4.64
N VAL A 69 -3.46 -0.62 4.68
CA VAL A 69 -4.75 -0.29 5.30
C VAL A 69 -4.60 0.00 6.79
N ARG A 70 -3.77 -0.78 7.50
CA ARG A 70 -3.47 -0.53 8.92
C ARG A 70 -2.81 0.83 9.13
N ASN A 71 -1.84 1.20 8.31
CA ASN A 71 -1.14 2.48 8.42
C ASN A 71 -2.07 3.67 8.14
N ILE A 72 -2.98 3.55 7.16
CA ILE A 72 -3.98 4.59 6.88
C ILE A 72 -4.99 4.75 8.02
N THR A 73 -5.36 3.64 8.67
CA THR A 73 -6.37 3.67 9.74
C THR A 73 -5.80 4.00 11.11
N MET A 74 -4.49 3.85 11.31
CA MET A 74 -3.76 4.22 12.53
C MET A 74 -3.23 5.67 12.53
N LEU A 75 -3.60 6.49 11.54
CA LEU A 75 -3.28 7.93 11.49
C LEU A 75 -3.85 8.72 12.67
#